data_AF-H1XTE1-F1
#
_entry.id   AF-H1XTE1-F1
#
_cell.length_a   1.000
_cell.length_b   1.000
_cell.length_c   1.000
_cell.angle_alpha   90.00
_cell.angle_beta   90.00
_cell.angle_gamma   90.00
#
_symmetry.space_group_name_H-M   'P 1'
#
loop_
_entity.id
_entity.type
_entity.pdbx_description
1 polymer ?
#
loop_
_entity_poly.entity_id
_entity_poly.type
_entity_poly.pdbx_seq_one_letter_code
_entity_poly.pdbx_strand_id
1 'polypeptide(L)'
;MEWLKNFLKALFPEKAEAIDKNFPKDIPEPKPEPKTEPKPEPKPEPKPEPNNPLNAQIEQLTQTIKDLQGKIQSYETQIKSLSDAQKQTQKEKIEQIIQKAIAEHRLPGKNEELLNHYRKILENDFEAGVKIVENLPPIPGEGDKNKGQKSNQPRILSPLESANPTIANKVKEFANIKEE
;
A
#
# COMPACT_ATOMS: atom_id res chain seq x y z
N MET A 1 11.35 -19.92 62.45
CA MET A 1 10.12 -20.64 62.02
C MET A 1 8.83 -19.88 62.35
N GLU A 2 8.81 -19.02 63.38
CA GLU A 2 7.69 -18.09 63.67
C GLU A 2 7.21 -17.27 62.46
N TRP A 3 8.15 -16.84 61.60
CA TRP A 3 7.82 -16.06 60.40
C TRP A 3 6.89 -16.81 59.45
N LEU A 4 7.14 -18.09 59.17
CA LEU A 4 6.31 -18.89 58.26
C LEU A 4 4.91 -19.13 58.85
N LYS A 5 4.83 -19.36 60.16
CA LYS A 5 3.56 -19.51 60.87
C LYS A 5 2.72 -18.23 60.80
N ASN A 6 3.33 -17.08 61.05
CA ASN A 6 2.66 -15.78 60.97
C ASN A 6 2.27 -15.42 59.53
N PHE A 7 3.10 -15.76 58.56
CA PHE A 7 2.78 -15.60 57.15
C PHE A 7 1.55 -16.42 56.72
N LEU A 8 1.48 -17.70 57.14
CA LEU A 8 0.32 -18.54 56.84
C LEU A 8 -0.97 -18.04 57.50
N LYS A 9 -0.89 -17.47 58.71
CA LYS A 9 -2.04 -16.80 59.33
C LYS A 9 -2.47 -15.55 58.56
N ALA A 10 -1.53 -14.79 58.01
CA ALA A 10 -1.85 -13.62 57.19
C ALA A 10 -2.54 -14.01 55.88
N LEU A 11 -2.15 -15.13 55.26
CA LEU A 11 -2.79 -15.63 54.04
C LEU A 11 -4.13 -16.31 54.30
N PHE A 12 -4.31 -16.94 55.46
CA PHE A 12 -5.50 -17.74 55.79
C PHE A 12 -6.01 -17.41 57.22
N PRO A 13 -6.58 -16.21 57.43
CA PRO A 13 -6.97 -15.75 58.77
C PRO A 13 -8.08 -16.61 59.40
N GLU A 14 -9.03 -17.09 58.59
CA GLU A 14 -10.12 -17.96 59.03
C GLU A 14 -9.67 -19.37 59.45
N LYS A 15 -8.42 -19.73 59.19
CA LYS A 15 -7.82 -21.00 59.65
C LYS A 15 -6.73 -20.79 60.71
N ALA A 16 -6.60 -19.58 61.27
CA ALA A 16 -5.52 -19.22 62.18
C ALA A 16 -5.43 -20.14 63.42
N GLU A 17 -6.58 -20.53 64.00
CA GLU A 17 -6.59 -21.46 65.15
C GLU A 17 -6.13 -22.87 64.79
N ALA A 18 -6.48 -23.36 63.59
CA ALA A 18 -6.03 -24.67 63.12
C ALA A 18 -4.53 -24.66 62.82
N ILE A 19 -4.01 -23.55 62.28
CA ILE A 19 -2.58 -23.34 62.05
C ILE A 19 -1.83 -23.32 63.39
N ASP A 20 -2.37 -22.69 64.44
CA ASP A 20 -1.73 -22.70 65.77
C ASP A 20 -1.62 -24.09 66.38
N LYS A 21 -2.66 -24.91 66.24
CA LYS A 21 -2.71 -26.26 66.82
C LYS A 21 -1.83 -27.25 66.07
N ASN A 22 -1.75 -27.14 64.75
CA ASN A 22 -1.11 -28.13 63.89
C ASN A 22 0.27 -27.71 63.38
N PHE A 23 0.81 -26.56 63.78
CA PHE A 23 2.16 -26.18 63.34
C PHE A 23 3.20 -27.07 64.02
N PRO A 24 3.97 -27.88 63.27
CA PRO A 24 4.99 -28.75 63.84
C PRO A 24 6.09 -27.89 64.48
N LYS A 25 6.34 -28.08 65.78
CA LYS A 25 7.28 -27.27 66.55
C LYS A 25 8.75 -27.60 66.28
N ASP A 26 9.04 -28.79 65.76
CA ASP A 26 10.40 -29.23 65.45
C ASP A 26 10.41 -29.95 64.10
N ILE A 27 10.97 -29.30 63.07
CA ILE A 27 11.33 -29.94 61.81
C ILE A 27 12.85 -30.11 61.85
N PRO A 28 13.39 -31.34 61.73
CA PRO A 28 14.83 -31.57 61.81
C PRO A 28 15.56 -30.86 60.65
N GLU A 29 16.67 -30.20 60.97
CA GLU A 29 17.53 -29.56 59.97
C GLU A 29 18.07 -30.58 58.96
N PRO A 30 18.15 -30.22 57.66
CA PRO A 30 18.67 -31.12 56.63
C PRO A 30 20.17 -31.38 56.86
N LYS A 31 20.55 -32.66 56.89
CA LYS A 31 21.95 -33.08 56.93
C LYS A 31 22.70 -32.61 55.66
N PRO A 32 23.99 -32.25 55.76
CA PRO A 32 24.78 -31.80 54.63
C PRO A 32 24.96 -32.92 53.58
N GLU A 33 24.73 -32.58 52.31
CA GLU A 33 24.93 -33.47 51.16
C GLU A 33 26.42 -33.79 50.94
N PRO A 34 26.77 -34.99 50.46
CA PRO A 34 28.15 -35.35 50.12
C PRO A 34 28.66 -34.57 48.90
N LYS A 35 29.91 -34.07 49.00
CA LYS A 35 30.59 -33.33 47.93
C LYS A 35 30.74 -34.16 46.66
N THR A 36 30.36 -33.57 45.53
CA THR A 36 30.51 -34.11 44.18
C THR A 36 32.00 -34.08 43.76
N GLU A 37 32.53 -35.20 43.29
CA GLU A 37 33.86 -35.24 42.65
C GLU A 37 33.87 -34.42 41.34
N PRO A 38 35.02 -33.83 40.94
CA PRO A 38 35.12 -33.02 39.73
C PRO A 38 34.93 -33.87 38.47
N LYS A 39 34.01 -33.42 37.60
CA LYS A 39 33.82 -33.98 36.26
C LYS A 39 35.12 -33.86 35.44
N PRO A 40 35.50 -34.89 34.67
CA PRO A 40 36.62 -34.79 33.74
C PRO A 40 36.37 -33.66 32.73
N GLU A 41 37.41 -32.87 32.46
CA GLU A 41 37.36 -31.76 31.51
C GLU A 41 36.92 -32.26 30.11
N PRO A 42 36.12 -31.47 29.38
CA PRO A 42 35.75 -31.78 28.02
C PRO A 42 37.00 -31.83 27.13
N LYS A 43 37.16 -32.93 26.40
CA LYS A 43 38.20 -33.03 25.35
C LYS A 43 38.02 -31.89 24.35
N PRO A 44 39.12 -31.30 23.83
CA PRO A 44 39.06 -30.29 22.79
C PRO A 44 38.23 -30.78 21.60
N GLU A 45 37.31 -29.93 21.14
CA GLU A 45 36.57 -30.19 19.90
C GLU A 45 37.55 -30.42 18.72
N PRO A 46 37.21 -31.33 17.79
CA PRO A 46 38.01 -31.54 16.59
C PRO A 46 38.11 -30.23 15.79
N LYS A 47 39.34 -29.81 15.48
CA LYS A 47 39.60 -28.68 14.59
C LYS A 47 38.91 -28.93 13.23
N PRO A 48 38.31 -27.90 12.61
CA PRO A 48 37.72 -28.03 11.28
C PRO A 48 38.77 -28.53 10.29
N GLU A 49 38.41 -29.59 9.55
CA GLU A 49 39.28 -30.19 8.54
C GLU A 49 39.61 -29.18 7.43
N PRO A 50 40.86 -29.13 6.95
CA PRO A 50 41.26 -28.23 5.88
C PRO A 50 40.71 -28.74 4.54
N ASN A 51 40.07 -27.85 3.77
CA ASN A 51 39.69 -28.02 2.36
C ASN A 51 38.68 -29.14 2.04
N ASN A 52 37.42 -28.95 2.43
CA ASN A 52 36.33 -29.58 1.69
C ASN A 52 36.01 -28.70 0.45
N PRO A 53 36.27 -29.14 -0.80
CA PRO A 53 35.97 -28.37 -2.00
C PRO A 53 34.49 -27.97 -2.10
N LEU A 54 33.61 -28.71 -1.40
CA LEU A 54 32.20 -28.36 -1.24
C LEU A 54 32.01 -27.03 -0.49
N ASN A 55 32.79 -26.75 0.55
CA ASN A 55 32.67 -25.50 1.31
C ASN A 55 33.08 -24.28 0.46
N ALA A 56 34.13 -24.41 -0.35
CA ALA A 56 34.54 -23.35 -1.28
C ALA A 56 33.47 -23.07 -2.35
N GLN A 57 32.81 -24.11 -2.86
CA GLN A 57 31.68 -23.93 -3.78
C GLN A 57 30.48 -23.27 -3.10
N ILE A 58 30.16 -23.66 -1.86
CA ILE A 58 29.09 -23.04 -1.07
C ILE A 58 29.38 -21.55 -0.88
N GLU A 59 30.59 -21.18 -0.47
CA GLU A 59 30.98 -19.77 -0.29
C GLU A 59 30.88 -18.97 -1.60
N GLN A 60 31.34 -19.52 -2.73
CA GLN A 60 31.19 -18.89 -4.04
C GLN A 60 29.74 -18.69 -4.45
N LEU A 61 28.89 -19.70 -4.23
CA LEU A 61 27.45 -19.60 -4.50
C LEU A 61 26.78 -18.57 -3.59
N THR A 62 27.13 -18.53 -2.31
CA THR A 62 26.64 -17.53 -1.37
C THR A 62 27.00 -16.11 -1.81
N GLN A 63 28.25 -15.88 -2.24
CA GLN A 63 28.66 -14.57 -2.75
C GLN A 63 27.93 -14.22 -4.06
N THR A 64 27.78 -15.19 -4.96
CA THR A 64 27.04 -15.01 -6.22
C THR A 64 25.58 -14.63 -5.95
N ILE A 65 24.92 -15.28 -4.99
CA ILE A 65 23.55 -14.96 -4.59
C ILE A 65 23.48 -13.52 -4.06
N LYS A 66 24.41 -13.12 -3.20
CA LYS A 66 24.48 -11.76 -2.66
C LYS A 66 24.66 -10.71 -3.76
N ASP A 67 25.54 -10.97 -4.71
CA ASP A 67 25.79 -10.07 -5.84
C ASP A 67 24.56 -9.97 -6.76
N LEU A 68 23.89 -11.09 -7.03
CA LEU A 68 22.65 -11.11 -7.81
C LEU A 68 21.53 -10.36 -7.11
N GLN A 69 21.37 -10.52 -5.79
CA GLN A 69 20.42 -9.74 -5.00
C GLN A 69 20.68 -8.24 -5.10
N GLY A 70 21.95 -7.80 -5.03
CA GLY A 70 22.32 -6.40 -5.25
C GLY A 70 21.96 -5.89 -6.64
N LYS A 71 22.19 -6.70 -7.69
CA LYS A 71 21.79 -6.36 -9.07
C LYS A 71 20.28 -6.26 -9.23
N ILE A 72 19.52 -7.16 -8.63
CA ILE A 72 18.04 -7.12 -8.65
C ILE A 72 17.54 -5.81 -8.04
N GLN A 73 18.02 -5.43 -6.85
CA GLN A 73 17.65 -4.16 -6.21
C GLN A 73 18.00 -2.93 -7.07
N SER A 74 19.17 -2.96 -7.72
CA SER A 74 19.57 -1.92 -8.65
C SER A 74 18.61 -1.80 -9.84
N TYR A 75 18.24 -2.93 -10.45
CA TYR A 75 17.30 -2.93 -11.58
C TYR A 75 15.89 -2.52 -11.17
N GLU A 76 15.41 -2.94 -10.00
CA GLU A 76 14.12 -2.50 -9.45
C GLU A 76 14.07 -0.97 -9.29
N THR A 77 15.15 -0.38 -8.74
CA THR A 77 15.27 1.07 -8.59
C THR A 77 15.28 1.77 -9.96
N GLN A 78 16.01 1.22 -10.92
CA GLN A 78 16.10 1.79 -12.27
C GLN A 78 14.74 1.73 -12.99
N ILE A 79 14.04 0.59 -12.93
CA ILE A 79 12.69 0.41 -13.48
C ILE A 79 11.72 1.42 -12.87
N LYS A 80 11.75 1.61 -11.55
CA LYS A 80 10.91 2.60 -10.87
C LYS A 80 11.19 4.03 -11.38
N SER A 81 12.46 4.41 -11.46
CA SER A 81 12.85 5.73 -11.95
C SER A 81 12.39 5.99 -13.39
N LEU A 82 12.50 4.98 -14.27
CA LEU A 82 12.05 5.06 -15.65
C LEU A 82 10.52 5.16 -15.75
N SER A 83 9.78 4.37 -14.97
CA SER A 83 8.32 4.48 -14.86
C SER A 83 7.90 5.89 -14.42
N ASP A 84 8.53 6.42 -13.37
CA ASP A 84 8.18 7.74 -12.85
C ASP A 84 8.52 8.85 -13.86
N ALA A 85 9.65 8.75 -14.56
CA ALA A 85 10.02 9.66 -15.65
C ALA A 85 9.03 9.59 -16.83
N GLN A 86 8.55 8.40 -17.19
CA GLN A 86 7.53 8.23 -18.23
C GLN A 86 6.19 8.87 -17.82
N LYS A 87 5.72 8.64 -16.59
CA LYS A 87 4.51 9.26 -16.05
C LYS A 87 4.60 10.79 -16.06
N GLN A 88 5.75 11.32 -15.65
CA GLN A 88 6.00 12.76 -15.66
C GLN A 88 6.00 13.32 -17.08
N THR A 89 6.66 12.64 -18.02
CA THR A 89 6.66 13.02 -19.44
C THR A 89 5.24 13.01 -20.02
N GLN A 90 4.43 12.00 -19.68
CA GLN A 90 3.03 11.93 -20.13
C GLN A 90 2.22 13.08 -19.54
N LYS A 91 2.35 13.35 -18.23
CA LYS A 91 1.68 14.47 -17.56
C LYS A 91 2.03 15.82 -18.21
N GLU A 92 3.29 16.02 -18.56
CA GLU A 92 3.75 17.23 -19.27
C GLU A 92 3.11 17.36 -20.66
N LYS A 93 3.04 16.27 -21.44
CA LYS A 93 2.36 16.27 -22.73
C LYS A 93 0.86 16.59 -22.60
N ILE A 94 0.19 16.03 -21.60
CA ILE A 94 -1.21 16.32 -21.30
C ILE A 94 -1.38 17.80 -21.00
N GLU A 95 -0.54 18.36 -20.13
CA GLU A 95 -0.62 19.77 -19.78
C GLU A 95 -0.34 20.68 -20.99
N GLN A 96 0.58 20.32 -21.89
CA GLN A 96 0.80 21.05 -23.14
C GLN A 96 -0.44 21.08 -24.04
N ILE A 97 -1.15 19.95 -24.17
CA ILE A 97 -2.40 19.88 -24.94
C ILE A 97 -3.48 20.76 -24.31
N ILE A 98 -3.62 20.73 -22.99
CA ILE A 98 -4.57 21.57 -22.26
C ILE A 98 -4.24 23.06 -22.43
N GLN A 99 -2.99 23.46 -22.25
CA GLN A 99 -2.55 24.84 -22.41
C GLN A 99 -2.75 25.35 -23.85
N LYS A 100 -2.46 24.51 -24.86
CA LYS A 100 -2.74 24.82 -26.26
C LYS A 100 -4.24 25.03 -26.48
N ALA A 101 -5.09 24.16 -25.95
CA ALA A 101 -6.55 24.29 -26.08
C ALA A 101 -7.12 25.53 -25.35
N ILE A 102 -6.54 25.92 -24.21
CA ILE A 102 -6.88 27.18 -23.54
C ILE A 102 -6.45 28.38 -24.40
N ALA A 103 -5.25 28.37 -24.97
CA ALA A 103 -4.75 29.42 -25.85
C ALA A 103 -5.57 29.56 -27.15
N GLU A 104 -6.09 28.45 -27.67
CA GLU A 104 -7.01 28.43 -28.81
C GLU A 104 -8.47 28.75 -28.43
N HIS A 105 -8.73 29.15 -27.18
CA HIS A 105 -10.05 29.43 -26.64
C HIS A 105 -11.04 28.26 -26.74
N ARG A 106 -10.57 27.01 -26.78
CA ARG A 106 -11.41 25.81 -26.78
C ARG A 106 -11.75 25.31 -25.39
N LEU A 107 -10.89 25.61 -24.41
CA LEU A 107 -11.09 25.28 -23.00
C LEU A 107 -11.01 26.54 -22.12
N PRO A 108 -11.88 26.66 -21.10
CA PRO A 108 -11.83 27.77 -20.17
C PRO A 108 -10.76 27.54 -19.11
N GLY A 109 -9.73 28.40 -19.10
CA GLY A 109 -8.58 28.25 -18.20
C GLY A 109 -8.89 28.43 -16.70
N LYS A 110 -10.06 28.97 -16.35
CA LYS A 110 -10.48 29.20 -14.96
C LYS A 110 -11.34 28.07 -14.38
N ASN A 111 -11.78 27.12 -15.20
CA ASN A 111 -12.66 26.04 -14.76
C ASN A 111 -11.88 24.75 -14.49
N GLU A 112 -11.33 24.63 -13.28
CA GLU A 112 -10.52 23.46 -12.89
C GLU A 112 -11.27 22.12 -12.98
N GLU A 113 -12.59 22.09 -12.74
CA GLU A 113 -13.37 20.85 -12.86
C GLU A 113 -13.36 20.32 -14.30
N LEU A 114 -13.56 21.23 -15.25
CA LEU A 114 -13.56 20.89 -16.67
C LEU A 114 -12.15 20.54 -17.15
N LEU A 115 -11.13 21.29 -16.73
CA LEU A 115 -9.73 20.96 -17.04
C LEU A 115 -9.35 19.58 -16.49
N ASN A 116 -9.77 19.24 -15.27
CA ASN A 116 -9.54 17.93 -14.69
C ASN A 116 -10.28 16.81 -15.42
N HIS A 117 -11.47 17.08 -15.95
CA HIS A 117 -12.19 16.11 -16.80
C HIS A 117 -11.38 15.79 -18.06
N TYR A 118 -10.89 16.80 -18.78
CA TYR A 118 -10.08 16.58 -19.98
C TYR A 118 -8.71 15.98 -19.68
N ARG A 119 -8.08 16.34 -18.56
CA ARG A 119 -6.86 15.64 -18.07
C ARG A 119 -7.12 14.15 -17.93
N LYS A 120 -8.21 13.75 -17.27
CA LYS A 120 -8.58 12.32 -17.11
C LYS A 120 -8.85 11.61 -18.45
N ILE A 121 -9.49 12.28 -19.40
CA ILE A 121 -9.69 11.71 -20.74
C ILE A 121 -8.33 11.43 -21.41
N LEU A 122 -7.42 12.41 -21.37
CA LEU A 122 -6.08 12.31 -21.95
C LEU A 122 -5.17 11.31 -21.20
N GLU A 123 -5.39 11.12 -19.90
CA GLU A 123 -4.70 10.11 -19.08
C GLU A 123 -5.15 8.69 -19.44
N ASN A 124 -6.46 8.50 -19.70
CA ASN A 124 -7.03 7.18 -20.00
C ASN A 124 -6.69 6.71 -21.43
N ASP A 125 -6.86 7.59 -22.42
CA ASP A 125 -6.48 7.33 -23.81
C ASP A 125 -5.98 8.64 -24.43
N PHE A 126 -4.66 8.74 -24.55
CA PHE A 126 -4.02 9.96 -25.02
C PHE A 126 -4.39 10.28 -26.46
N GLU A 127 -4.42 9.30 -27.37
CA GLU A 127 -4.71 9.55 -28.79
C GLU A 127 -6.17 9.94 -29.02
N ALA A 128 -7.11 9.21 -28.39
CA ALA A 128 -8.52 9.55 -28.46
C ALA A 128 -8.81 10.90 -27.77
N GLY A 129 -8.17 11.15 -26.62
CA GLY A 129 -8.31 12.41 -25.89
C GLY A 129 -7.81 13.62 -26.67
N VAL A 130 -6.67 13.51 -27.37
CA VAL A 130 -6.18 14.57 -28.25
C VAL A 130 -7.20 14.90 -29.33
N LYS A 131 -7.76 13.87 -30.01
CA LYS A 131 -8.81 14.08 -31.02
C LYS A 131 -10.05 14.75 -30.42
N ILE A 132 -10.44 14.41 -29.20
CA ILE A 132 -11.57 15.06 -28.52
C ILE A 132 -11.26 16.54 -28.31
N VAL A 133 -10.10 16.86 -27.74
CA VAL A 133 -9.71 18.24 -27.41
C VAL A 133 -9.53 19.10 -28.66
N GLU A 134 -8.91 18.58 -29.72
CA GLU A 134 -8.68 19.32 -30.98
C GLU A 134 -9.97 19.62 -31.75
N ASN A 135 -11.01 18.79 -31.57
CA ASN A 135 -12.32 18.99 -32.21
C ASN A 135 -13.31 19.82 -31.38
N LEU A 136 -12.91 20.30 -30.18
CA LEU A 136 -13.78 21.17 -29.39
C LEU A 136 -14.04 22.50 -30.10
N PRO A 137 -15.28 23.00 -30.15
CA PRO A 137 -15.56 24.30 -30.71
C PRO A 137 -14.90 25.40 -29.87
N PRO A 138 -14.44 26.51 -30.48
CA PRO A 138 -13.97 27.67 -29.74
C PRO A 138 -15.12 28.27 -28.91
N ILE A 139 -14.82 28.65 -27.68
CA ILE A 139 -15.74 29.23 -26.72
C ILE A 139 -15.92 30.72 -27.06
N PRO A 140 -17.14 31.16 -27.42
CA PRO A 140 -17.37 32.56 -27.73
C PRO A 140 -17.38 33.39 -26.43
N GLY A 141 -16.41 34.29 -26.29
CA GLY A 141 -16.52 35.43 -25.36
C GLY A 141 -15.60 35.49 -24.14
N GLU A 142 -14.47 34.78 -24.11
CA GLU A 142 -13.51 34.89 -22.99
C GLU A 142 -12.45 35.99 -23.17
N GLY A 143 -12.47 36.72 -24.30
CA GLY A 143 -11.51 37.78 -24.63
C GLY A 143 -11.98 39.23 -24.50
N ASP A 144 -13.25 39.52 -24.17
CA ASP A 144 -13.73 40.90 -24.27
C ASP A 144 -14.89 41.25 -23.31
N LYS A 145 -14.61 41.30 -21.99
CA LYS A 145 -15.55 41.86 -21.00
C LYS A 145 -14.83 42.58 -19.87
N ASN A 146 -14.21 43.70 -20.21
CA ASN A 146 -14.03 44.81 -19.27
C ASN A 146 -15.14 45.85 -19.52
N LYS A 147 -16.39 45.45 -19.27
CA LYS A 147 -17.53 46.36 -19.06
C LYS A 147 -18.64 45.57 -18.39
N GLY A 148 -19.05 46.02 -17.21
CA GLY A 148 -20.03 45.34 -16.40
C GLY A 148 -21.36 45.19 -17.12
N GLN A 149 -21.98 44.02 -17.00
CA GLN A 149 -23.42 43.87 -17.09
C GLN A 149 -23.88 42.52 -16.51
N LYS A 150 -25.01 42.63 -15.83
CA LYS A 150 -25.63 41.70 -14.89
C LYS A 150 -25.98 40.33 -15.49
N SER A 151 -25.93 39.32 -14.59
CA SER A 151 -26.75 38.11 -14.52
C SER A 151 -27.57 37.73 -15.76
N ASN A 152 -27.25 36.57 -16.35
CA ASN A 152 -28.19 35.49 -16.64
C ASN A 152 -27.40 34.27 -17.16
N GLN A 153 -27.34 33.20 -16.35
CA GLN A 153 -26.78 31.91 -16.75
C GLN A 153 -27.78 31.15 -17.65
N PRO A 154 -27.36 30.56 -18.77
CA PRO A 154 -28.01 29.38 -19.31
C PRO A 154 -27.38 28.12 -18.68
N ARG A 155 -28.21 27.24 -18.12
CA ARG A 155 -27.82 25.88 -17.69
C ARG A 155 -27.16 25.15 -18.85
N ILE A 156 -25.93 24.67 -18.67
CA ILE A 156 -25.31 23.71 -19.57
C ILE A 156 -25.74 22.32 -19.09
N LEU A 157 -26.53 21.62 -19.91
CA LEU A 157 -26.99 20.25 -19.66
C LEU A 157 -25.84 19.26 -19.95
N SER A 158 -25.72 18.23 -19.12
CA SER A 158 -24.69 17.19 -19.21
C SER A 158 -24.88 16.28 -20.44
N PRO A 159 -23.82 15.67 -21.00
CA PRO A 159 -23.91 14.81 -22.21
C PRO A 159 -24.80 13.56 -22.11
N LEU A 160 -25.34 13.23 -20.93
CA LEU A 160 -26.30 12.13 -20.75
C LEU A 160 -27.70 12.44 -21.30
N GLU A 161 -27.98 13.68 -21.72
CA GLU A 161 -29.24 14.07 -22.36
C GLU A 161 -29.16 14.13 -23.90
N SER A 162 -28.01 13.77 -24.49
CA SER A 162 -27.83 13.60 -25.95
C SER A 162 -27.99 12.15 -26.39
N ALA A 163 -28.94 11.42 -25.81
CA ALA A 163 -29.40 10.15 -26.36
C ALA A 163 -30.48 10.44 -27.41
N ASN A 164 -30.07 10.52 -28.67
CA ASN A 164 -30.95 10.66 -29.82
C ASN A 164 -31.94 9.45 -29.86
N PRO A 165 -33.27 9.64 -29.81
CA PRO A 165 -34.25 8.55 -29.64
C PRO A 165 -34.44 7.62 -30.86
N THR A 166 -33.62 7.74 -31.90
CA THR A 166 -33.83 7.03 -33.18
C THR A 166 -33.34 5.57 -33.20
N ILE A 167 -32.62 5.09 -32.17
CA ILE A 167 -32.23 3.67 -32.07
C ILE A 167 -33.10 2.87 -31.08
N ALA A 168 -34.07 3.51 -30.41
CA ALA A 168 -34.99 2.81 -29.50
C ALA A 168 -36.19 2.13 -30.21
N ASN A 169 -36.48 2.46 -31.48
CA ASN A 169 -37.63 1.90 -32.21
C ASN A 169 -37.28 0.82 -33.24
N LYS A 170 -36.02 0.40 -33.38
CA LYS A 170 -35.64 -0.73 -34.27
C LYS A 170 -35.25 -2.03 -33.55
N VAL A 171 -35.24 -2.00 -32.22
CA VAL A 171 -35.03 -3.21 -31.38
C VAL A 171 -36.36 -3.84 -30.92
N LYS A 172 -37.50 -3.16 -31.12
CA LYS A 172 -38.84 -3.70 -30.80
C LYS A 172 -39.53 -4.44 -31.97
N GLU A 173 -38.97 -4.44 -33.18
CA GLU A 173 -39.52 -5.19 -34.33
C GLU A 173 -38.99 -6.63 -34.48
N PHE A 174 -37.95 -7.04 -33.73
CA PHE A 174 -37.45 -8.43 -33.77
C PHE A 174 -37.93 -9.30 -32.59
N ALA A 175 -38.82 -8.79 -31.74
CA ALA A 175 -39.31 -9.49 -30.55
C ALA A 175 -40.80 -9.85 -30.61
N ASN A 176 -41.40 -9.91 -31.80
CA ASN A 176 -42.77 -10.40 -31.94
C ASN A 176 -43.01 -11.08 -33.31
N ILE A 177 -42.47 -12.29 -33.48
CA ILE A 177 -43.03 -13.29 -34.39
C ILE A 177 -43.43 -14.49 -33.54
N LYS A 178 -44.72 -14.48 -33.18
CA LYS A 178 -45.65 -15.60 -32.91
C LYS A 178 -45.16 -16.77 -32.05
N GLU A 179 -45.76 -16.89 -30.87
CA GLU A 179 -46.41 -18.16 -30.53
C GLU A 179 -47.85 -18.15 -31.10
N GLU A 180 -48.31 -19.33 -31.50
CA GLU A 180 -49.49 -19.72 -32.30
C GLU A 180 -49.40 -19.64 -33.84
#